data_AF-A0A3C1Q4V4-F1
#
_entry.id   AF-A0A3C1Q4V4-F1
#
_cell.length_a   1.000
_cell.length_b   1.000
_cell.length_c   1.000
_cell.angle_alpha   90.00
_cell.angle_beta   90.00
_cell.angle_gamma   90.00
#
_symmetry.space_group_name_H-M   'P 1'
#
loop_
_entity.id
_entity.type
_entity.pdbx_description
1 polymer ?
#
loop_
_entity_poly.entity_id
_entity_poly.type
_entity_poly.pdbx_seq_one_letter_code
_entity_poly.pdbx_strand_id
1 'polypeptide(L)' 'YADVPSHFVDALIAQEDKRFRSHGAVDFRSMARVAWRALTRGKLEGGGTLSMQLARNSFALKKKNE' A
#
# COMPACT_ATOMS: atom_id res chain seq x y z
N TYR A 1 16.61 -5.72 9.03
CA TYR A 1 15.73 -5.73 10.22
C TYR A 1 16.49 -5.58 11.53
N ALA A 2 17.76 -6.01 11.65
CA ALA A 2 18.51 -5.92 12.91
C ALA A 2 18.67 -4.47 13.45
N ASP A 3 18.81 -3.48 12.56
CA ASP A 3 18.99 -2.08 12.94
C ASP A 3 17.67 -1.29 13.05
N VAL A 4 16.53 -1.94 12.83
CA VAL A 4 15.21 -1.29 12.83
C VAL A 4 14.36 -1.86 13.97
N PRO A 5 13.83 -1.03 14.87
CA PRO A 5 12.97 -1.51 15.94
C PRO A 5 11.76 -2.27 15.40
N SER A 6 11.47 -3.44 15.95
CA SER A 6 10.35 -4.29 15.50
C SER A 6 9.00 -3.57 15.57
N HIS A 7 8.76 -2.80 16.64
CA HIS A 7 7.54 -2.02 16.82
C HIS A 7 7.35 -0.97 15.72
N PHE A 8 8.43 -0.41 15.16
CA PHE A 8 8.33 0.53 14.04
C PHE A 8 7.85 -0.18 12.77
N VAL A 9 8.42 -1.35 12.48
CA VAL A 9 8.00 -2.18 11.34
C VAL A 9 6.54 -2.59 11.48
N ASP A 10 6.13 -3.02 12.66
CA ASP A 10 4.76 -3.46 12.90
C ASP A 10 3.76 -2.29 12.87
N ALA A 11 4.12 -1.13 13.39
CA ALA A 11 3.30 0.09 13.27
C ALA A 11 3.14 0.53 11.80
N LEU A 12 4.24 0.49 11.03
CA LEU A 12 4.22 0.83 9.60
C LEU A 12 3.33 -0.14 8.82
N ILE A 13 3.47 -1.44 9.05
CA ILE A 13 2.61 -2.46 8.43
C ILE A 13 1.15 -2.25 8.85
N ALA A 14 0.86 -2.01 10.12
CA ALA A 14 -0.52 -1.81 10.59
C ALA A 14 -1.19 -0.59 9.95
N GLN A 15 -0.43 0.50 9.75
CA GLN A 15 -0.93 1.76 9.22
C GLN A 15 -1.05 1.76 7.69
N GLU A 16 -0.01 1.33 6.97
CA GLU A 16 0.07 1.43 5.51
C GLU A 16 -0.47 0.19 4.80
N ASP A 17 -0.17 -1.00 5.32
CA ASP A 17 -0.44 -2.25 4.61
C ASP A 17 -0.67 -3.41 5.58
N LYS A 18 -1.82 -3.37 6.28
CA LYS A 18 -2.17 -4.31 7.37
C LYS A 18 -2.11 -5.80 7.02
N ARG A 19 -2.08 -6.14 5.73
CA ARG A 19 -2.04 -7.51 5.22
C ARG A 19 -0.74 -7.84 4.49
N PHE A 20 0.27 -6.97 4.56
CA PHE A 20 1.55 -7.09 3.87
C PHE A 20 2.15 -8.50 3.92
N ARG A 21 2.13 -9.15 5.09
CA ARG A 21 2.71 -10.49 5.30
C ARG A 21 1.86 -11.64 4.73
N SER A 22 0.64 -11.36 4.26
CA SER A 22 -0.36 -12.36 3.81
C SER A 22 -0.71 -12.27 2.33
N HIS A 23 -0.23 -11.25 1.61
CA HIS A 23 -0.43 -11.09 0.17
C HIS A 23 0.91 -10.91 -0.55
N GLY A 24 0.91 -11.09 -1.87
CA GLY A 24 2.06 -10.77 -2.71
C GLY A 24 2.25 -9.26 -2.90
N ALA A 25 2.94 -8.82 -3.94
CA ALA A 25 3.11 -7.38 -4.20
C ALA A 25 1.78 -6.60 -4.37
N VAL A 26 0.69 -7.30 -4.69
CA VAL A 26 -0.65 -6.73 -4.91
C VAL A 26 -1.67 -7.36 -3.95
N ASP A 27 -2.43 -6.52 -3.24
CA ASP A 27 -3.56 -6.96 -2.41
C ASP A 27 -4.89 -6.84 -3.18
N PHE A 28 -5.23 -7.88 -3.95
CA PHE A 28 -6.46 -7.93 -4.74
C PHE A 28 -7.73 -7.74 -3.90
N ARG A 29 -7.74 -8.22 -2.65
CA ARG A 29 -8.90 -8.09 -1.75
C ARG A 29 -9.08 -6.64 -1.29
N SER A 30 -7.99 -5.90 -1.06
CA SER A 30 -8.05 -4.47 -0.71
C SER A 30 -8.46 -3.67 -1.94
N MET A 31 -7.90 -3.98 -3.10
CA MET A 31 -8.27 -3.33 -4.36
C MET A 31 -9.75 -3.51 -4.71
N ALA A 32 -10.29 -4.73 -4.60
CA ALA A 32 -11.71 -4.98 -4.84
C ALA A 32 -12.61 -4.19 -3.89
N ARG A 33 -12.23 -4.09 -2.61
CA ARG A 33 -12.96 -3.29 -1.61
C ARG A 33 -12.91 -1.80 -1.94
N VAL A 34 -11.75 -1.28 -2.33
CA VAL A 34 -11.58 0.12 -2.73
C VAL A 34 -12.38 0.42 -3.99
N ALA A 35 -12.32 -0.45 -5.00
CA ALA A 35 -13.12 -0.32 -6.22
C ALA A 35 -14.62 -0.30 -5.91
N TRP A 36 -15.10 -1.21 -5.05
CA TRP A 36 -16.49 -1.24 -4.61
C TRP A 36 -16.90 0.05 -3.88
N ARG A 37 -16.04 0.56 -2.98
CA ARG A 37 -16.28 1.84 -2.29
C ARG A 37 -16.27 3.02 -3.24
N ALA A 38 -15.38 3.04 -4.23
CA ALA A 38 -15.32 4.08 -5.23
C ALA A 38 -16.61 4.13 -6.05
N LEU A 39 -17.14 2.97 -6.45
CA LEU A 39 -18.40 2.86 -7.19
C LEU A 39 -19.61 3.28 -6.35
N THR A 40 -19.63 2.92 -5.06
CA THR A 40 -20.80 3.16 -4.19
C THR A 40 -20.80 4.51 -3.48
N ARG A 41 -19.63 5.10 -3.22
CA ARG A 41 -19.46 6.33 -2.42
C ARG A 41 -18.72 7.44 -3.16
N GLY A 42 -18.34 7.23 -4.42
CA GLY A 42 -17.65 8.23 -5.25
C GLY A 42 -16.25 8.63 -4.77
N LYS A 43 -15.67 7.91 -3.79
CA LYS A 43 -14.35 8.20 -3.23
C LYS A 43 -13.41 7.02 -3.44
N LEU A 44 -12.34 7.27 -4.18
CA LEU A 44 -11.17 6.40 -4.20
C LEU A 44 -10.36 6.67 -2.93
N GLU A 45 -10.43 5.73 -1.99
CA GLU A 45 -9.57 5.70 -0.80
C GLU A 45 -8.42 4.71 -1.06
N GLY A 46 -7.16 5.12 -0.91
CA GLY A 46 -6.07 4.15 -0.80
C GLY A 46 -4.69 4.63 -1.25
N GLY A 47 -3.71 4.42 -0.38
CA GLY A 47 -2.31 4.22 -0.75
C GLY A 47 -2.09 2.75 -1.10
N GLY A 48 -1.36 2.47 -2.19
CA GLY A 48 -1.05 1.10 -2.60
C GLY A 48 -0.20 0.35 -1.56
N THR A 49 -0.02 -0.96 -1.76
CA THR A 49 0.80 -1.82 -0.90
C THR A 49 2.20 -1.24 -0.69
N LEU A 50 2.89 -1.62 0.39
CA LEU A 50 4.28 -1.21 0.62
C LEU A 50 5.18 -1.60 -0.57
N SER A 51 4.92 -2.74 -1.22
CA SER A 51 5.61 -3.14 -2.45
C SER A 51 5.37 -2.19 -3.63
N MET A 52 4.14 -1.70 -3.81
CA MET A 52 3.86 -0.69 -4.83
C MET A 52 4.48 0.66 -4.49
N GLN A 53 4.49 1.06 -3.21
CA GLN A 53 5.15 2.28 -2.74
C GLN A 53 6.66 2.20 -3.02
N LEU A 54 7.28 1.06 -2.68
CA LEU A 54 8.68 0.78 -2.98
C LEU A 54 8.94 0.84 -4.49
N ALA A 55 8.13 0.15 -5.31
CA ALA A 55 8.29 0.17 -6.76
C ALA A 55 8.19 1.60 -7.32
N ARG A 56 7.25 2.42 -6.85
CA ARG A 56 7.14 3.83 -7.26
C ARG A 56 8.38 4.65 -6.91
N ASN A 57 8.94 4.42 -5.72
CA ASN A 57 10.12 5.13 -5.24
C ASN A 57 11.41 4.65 -5.92
N SER A 58 11.54 3.36 -6.19
CA SER A 58 12.73 2.75 -6.79
C SER A 58 12.82 2.95 -8.30
N PHE A 59 11.70 2.90 -9.01
CA PHE A 59 11.67 2.97 -10.47
C PHE A 59 11.30 4.35 -11.02
N ALA A 60 11.32 5.39 -10.17
CA ALA A 60 10.90 6.75 -10.54
C ALA A 60 9.54 6.80 -11.26
N LEU A 61 8.63 5.84 -10.98
CA LEU A 61 7.26 5.81 -11.53
C LEU A 61 6.39 6.93 -10.93
N LYS A 62 7.01 7.89 -10.24
CA LYS A 62 6.40 9.16 -9.90
C LYS A 62 5.95 9.78 -11.21
N LYS A 63 4.64 10.02 -11.34
CA LYS A 63 4.09 10.80 -12.44
C LYS A 63 4.89 12.09 -12.52
N LYS A 64 5.59 12.32 -13.64
CA LYS A 64 6.17 13.62 -13.95
C LYS A 64 4.96 14.56 -14.01
N ASN A 65 4.84 15.44 -13.03
CA ASN A 65 3.93 16.57 -13.14
C ASN A 65 4.54 17.42 -14.26
N GLU A 66 3.92 17.41 -15.44
CA GLU A 66 3.95 18.56 -16.35
C GLU A 66 3.10 19.68 -15.74
#